data_AF-A0A6A7BG97-F1
#
_entry.id   AF-A0A6A7BG97-F1
#
_cell.length_a   1.000
_cell.length_b   1.000
_cell.length_c   1.000
_cell.angle_alpha   90.00
_cell.angle_beta   90.00
_cell.angle_gamma   90.00
#
_symmetry.space_group_name_H-M   'P 1'
#
loop_
_entity.id
_entity.type
_entity.pdbx_description
1 polymer ?
#
loop_
_entity_poly.entity_id
_entity_poly.type
_entity_poly.pdbx_seq_one_letter_code
_entity_poly.pdbx_strand_id
1 'polypeptide(L)'
;SATPLITATTLLASTPHDKAMLHDIHDLLNKIFIRNRNQHRRSLWWKSLHAFRRQIKLLLDELNGKKSERAEKLEERLRYWDGRCIHMWYYQLISVGPFAMLGLVMMASVARVCRITGITAVYEEIASGDVQGVLSASDELALAEEFGGVLDGEGDWDEGVVVER
;
A
#
# COMPACT_ATOMS: atom_id res chain seq x y z
N SER A 1 10.25 -2.51 -15.48
CA SER A 1 9.10 -3.22 -14.88
C SER A 1 7.86 -2.37 -15.01
N ALA A 2 6.74 -2.95 -15.47
CA ALA A 2 5.47 -2.26 -15.52
C ALA A 2 4.96 -2.10 -14.08
N THR A 3 4.85 -0.88 -13.58
CA THR A 3 4.25 -0.61 -12.27
C THR A 3 2.79 -1.09 -12.34
N PRO A 4 2.33 -1.99 -11.45
CA PRO A 4 0.97 -2.47 -11.51
C PRO A 4 0.01 -1.29 -11.33
N LEU A 5 -0.84 -1.08 -12.33
CA LEU A 5 -1.74 0.07 -12.41
C LEU A 5 -2.97 -0.20 -11.56
N ILE A 6 -3.25 0.69 -10.61
CA ILE A 6 -4.50 0.65 -9.86
C ILE A 6 -5.66 0.87 -10.83
N THR A 7 -6.47 -0.18 -11.01
CA THR A 7 -7.54 -0.25 -12.01
C THR A 7 -8.88 -0.43 -11.29
N ALA A 8 -9.96 0.18 -11.81
CA ALA A 8 -11.28 0.09 -11.18
C ALA A 8 -11.96 -1.28 -11.33
N THR A 9 -11.36 -2.20 -12.09
CA THR A 9 -11.90 -3.53 -12.39
C THR A 9 -12.30 -4.30 -11.13
N THR A 10 -11.44 -4.32 -10.10
CA THR A 10 -11.69 -5.02 -8.84
C THR A 10 -12.89 -4.44 -8.10
N LEU A 11 -13.01 -3.11 -8.06
CA LEU A 11 -14.13 -2.42 -7.43
C LEU A 11 -15.43 -2.60 -8.23
N LEU A 12 -15.37 -2.65 -9.56
CA LEU A 12 -16.55 -2.87 -10.41
C LEU A 12 -17.05 -4.32 -10.32
N ALA A 13 -16.13 -5.28 -10.21
CA ALA A 13 -16.42 -6.69 -9.98
C ALA A 13 -16.77 -7.03 -8.52
N SER A 14 -16.72 -6.05 -7.60
CA SER A 14 -16.99 -6.26 -6.18
C SER A 14 -18.39 -6.81 -5.91
N THR A 15 -18.45 -7.71 -4.92
CA THR A 15 -19.70 -8.38 -4.56
C THR A 15 -20.71 -7.39 -3.97
N PRO A 16 -22.02 -7.68 -4.02
CA PRO A 16 -23.04 -6.86 -3.33
C PRO A 16 -22.74 -6.70 -1.83
N HIS A 17 -22.13 -7.73 -1.22
CA HIS A 17 -21.69 -7.69 0.18
C HIS A 17 -20.60 -6.64 0.41
N ASP A 18 -19.56 -6.61 -0.44
CA ASP A 18 -18.49 -5.60 -0.33
C ASP A 18 -19.04 -4.17 -0.51
N LYS A 19 -20.03 -3.99 -1.38
CA LYS A 19 -20.71 -2.68 -1.55
C LYS A 19 -21.49 -2.29 -0.30
N ALA A 20 -22.19 -3.24 0.33
CA ALA A 20 -22.86 -3.00 1.61
C ALA A 20 -21.86 -2.65 2.72
N MET A 21 -20.71 -3.33 2.78
CA MET A 21 -19.64 -3.01 3.73
C MET A 21 -19.10 -1.58 3.56
N LEU A 22 -18.98 -1.06 2.33
CA LEU A 22 -18.57 0.33 2.10
C LEU A 22 -19.58 1.33 2.67
N HIS A 23 -20.89 1.04 2.54
CA HIS A 23 -21.94 1.84 3.16
C HIS A 23 -21.86 1.79 4.69
N ASP A 24 -21.68 0.60 5.28
CA ASP A 24 -21.54 0.44 6.73
C ASP A 24 -20.34 1.20 7.29
N ILE A 25 -19.20 1.16 6.58
CA ILE A 25 -17.99 1.90 6.94
C ILE A 25 -18.26 3.41 6.87
N HIS A 26 -18.89 3.90 5.80
CA HIS A 26 -19.25 5.32 5.71
C HIS A 26 -20.15 5.75 6.87
N ASP A 27 -21.13 4.94 7.24
CA ASP A 27 -22.07 5.25 8.31
C ASP A 27 -21.41 5.21 9.69
N LEU A 28 -20.51 4.25 9.93
CA LEU A 28 -19.68 4.22 11.13
C LEU A 28 -18.83 5.48 11.25
N LEU A 29 -18.12 5.87 10.18
CA LEU A 29 -17.31 7.09 10.16
C LEU A 29 -18.18 8.34 10.33
N ASN A 30 -19.39 8.36 9.80
CA ASN A 30 -20.34 9.45 9.99
C ASN A 30 -20.76 9.60 11.46
N LYS A 31 -21.08 8.49 12.13
CA LYS A 31 -21.43 8.48 13.56
C LYS A 31 -20.26 8.92 14.43
N ILE A 32 -19.07 8.39 14.18
CA ILE A 32 -17.83 8.81 14.86
C ILE A 32 -17.61 10.31 14.65
N PHE A 33 -17.81 10.79 13.43
CA PHE A 33 -17.66 12.19 13.11
C PHE A 33 -18.64 13.05 13.93
N ILE A 34 -19.94 12.79 13.85
CA ILE A 34 -20.92 13.61 14.57
C ILE A 34 -20.61 13.65 16.08
N ARG A 35 -20.23 12.52 16.68
CA ARG A 35 -19.90 12.42 18.11
C ARG A 35 -18.67 13.24 18.52
N ASN A 36 -17.64 13.28 17.67
CA ASN A 36 -16.34 13.89 18.02
C ASN A 36 -16.17 15.33 17.48
N ARG A 37 -17.18 15.85 16.76
CA ARG A 37 -17.14 17.16 16.09
C ARG A 37 -16.81 18.33 17.02
N ASN A 38 -17.41 18.36 18.21
CA ASN A 38 -17.26 19.48 19.13
C ASN A 38 -15.96 19.43 19.92
N GLN A 39 -15.39 18.23 20.12
CA GLN A 39 -14.20 18.03 20.95
C GLN A 39 -12.89 18.13 20.16
N HIS A 40 -12.90 17.71 18.90
CA HIS A 40 -11.67 17.49 18.14
C HIS A 40 -11.53 18.33 16.87
N ARG A 41 -12.34 19.39 16.72
CA ARG A 41 -12.40 20.21 15.50
C ARG A 41 -11.05 20.76 15.02
N ARG A 42 -10.10 20.98 15.93
CA ARG A 42 -8.76 21.51 15.64
C ARG A 42 -7.70 20.42 15.46
N SER A 43 -7.98 19.19 15.85
CA SER A 43 -7.03 18.07 15.80
C SER A 43 -6.73 17.66 14.36
N LEU A 44 -5.50 17.19 14.11
CA LEU A 44 -5.07 16.81 12.76
C LEU A 44 -5.79 15.55 12.28
N TRP A 45 -5.82 14.51 13.12
CA TRP A 45 -6.54 13.25 12.87
C TRP A 45 -8.03 13.47 12.53
N TRP A 46 -8.64 14.49 13.12
CA TRP A 46 -10.03 14.86 12.87
C TRP A 46 -10.25 15.39 11.45
N LYS A 47 -9.29 16.18 10.94
CA LYS A 47 -9.30 16.64 9.54
C LYS A 47 -9.09 15.47 8.59
N SER A 48 -8.22 14.53 8.93
CA SER A 48 -7.99 13.29 8.18
C SER A 48 -9.26 12.42 8.13
N LEU A 49 -9.94 12.24 9.27
CA LEU A 49 -11.23 11.55 9.36
C LEU A 49 -12.27 12.20 8.45
N HIS A 50 -12.38 13.53 8.50
CA HIS A 50 -13.31 14.28 7.67
C HIS A 50 -13.03 14.11 6.18
N ALA A 51 -11.75 14.21 5.79
CA ALA A 51 -11.30 14.01 4.42
C ALA A 51 -11.61 12.59 3.96
N PHE A 52 -11.21 11.58 4.73
CA PHE A 52 -11.43 10.17 4.42
C PHE A 52 -12.92 9.85 4.25
N ARG A 53 -13.77 10.29 5.20
CA ARG A 53 -15.21 10.12 5.10
C ARG A 53 -15.79 10.76 3.83
N ARG A 54 -15.37 11.97 3.49
CA ARG A 54 -15.82 12.64 2.26
C ARG A 54 -15.40 11.86 1.02
N GLN A 55 -14.19 11.31 1.02
CA GLN A 55 -13.70 10.50 -0.10
C GLN A 55 -14.52 9.22 -0.27
N ILE A 56 -14.88 8.52 0.81
CA ILE A 56 -15.77 7.35 0.71
C ILE A 56 -17.14 7.74 0.18
N LYS A 57 -17.70 8.87 0.63
CA LYS A 57 -18.98 9.36 0.10
C LYS A 57 -18.90 9.60 -1.42
N LEU A 58 -17.84 10.27 -1.89
CA LEU A 58 -17.64 10.51 -3.32
C LEU A 58 -17.47 9.20 -4.10
N LEU A 59 -16.74 8.23 -3.54
CA LEU A 59 -16.60 6.90 -4.13
C LEU A 59 -17.96 6.20 -4.30
N LEU A 60 -18.82 6.26 -3.27
CA LEU A 60 -20.17 5.69 -3.32
C LEU A 60 -21.06 6.42 -4.34
N ASP A 61 -20.97 7.75 -4.41
CA ASP A 61 -21.72 8.55 -5.37
C ASP A 61 -21.29 8.21 -6.81
N GLU A 62 -19.99 8.01 -7.07
CA GLU A 62 -19.45 7.58 -8.36
C GLU A 62 -19.83 6.14 -8.72
N LEU A 63 -19.82 5.24 -7.74
CA LEU A 63 -20.25 3.85 -7.92
C LEU A 63 -21.74 3.77 -8.33
N ASN A 64 -22.55 4.75 -7.92
CA ASN A 64 -23.95 4.88 -8.31
C ASN A 64 -24.16 5.75 -9.56
N GLY A 65 -23.11 6.41 -10.07
CA GLY A 65 -23.15 7.30 -11.24
C GLY A 65 -23.35 6.58 -12.58
N LYS A 66 -23.35 7.34 -13.68
CA LYS A 66 -23.55 6.81 -15.04
C LYS A 66 -22.49 5.74 -15.38
N LYS A 67 -22.92 4.60 -15.93
CA LYS A 67 -22.03 3.47 -16.28
C LYS A 67 -20.91 3.84 -17.25
N SER A 68 -21.15 4.78 -18.18
CA SER A 68 -20.19 5.17 -19.22
C SER A 68 -18.95 5.89 -18.68
N GLU A 69 -19.10 6.68 -17.61
CA GLU A 69 -18.01 7.50 -17.02
C GLU A 69 -17.50 6.92 -15.69
N ARG A 70 -18.09 5.80 -15.24
CA ARG A 70 -17.86 5.25 -13.92
C ARG A 70 -16.43 4.71 -13.76
N ALA A 71 -15.96 3.95 -14.73
CA ALA A 71 -14.64 3.32 -14.64
C ALA A 71 -13.52 4.37 -14.59
N GLU A 72 -13.57 5.34 -15.50
CA GLU A 72 -12.58 6.42 -15.59
C GLU A 72 -12.52 7.26 -14.31
N LYS A 73 -13.67 7.72 -13.79
CA LYS A 73 -13.71 8.51 -12.54
C LYS A 73 -13.22 7.73 -11.33
N LEU A 74 -13.56 6.43 -11.26
CA LEU A 74 -13.09 5.57 -10.16
C LEU A 74 -11.57 5.38 -10.25
N GLU A 75 -11.01 5.18 -11.44
CA GLU A 75 -9.55 5.04 -11.62
C GLU A 75 -8.80 6.32 -11.24
N GLU A 76 -9.26 7.49 -11.70
CA GLU A 76 -8.68 8.77 -11.32
C GLU A 76 -8.70 8.97 -9.80
N ARG A 77 -9.81 8.61 -9.14
CA ARG A 77 -9.95 8.72 -7.69
C ARG A 77 -9.00 7.76 -6.97
N LEU A 78 -8.90 6.51 -7.43
CA LEU A 78 -8.02 5.53 -6.83
C LEU A 78 -6.54 5.94 -6.95
N ARG A 79 -6.14 6.50 -8.10
CA ARG A 79 -4.80 7.09 -8.29
C ARG A 79 -4.56 8.28 -7.36
N TYR A 80 -5.56 9.14 -7.16
CA TYR A 80 -5.47 10.24 -6.21
C TYR A 80 -5.32 9.74 -4.77
N TRP A 81 -6.02 8.65 -4.41
CA TRP A 81 -5.94 8.08 -3.07
C TRP A 81 -4.56 7.53 -2.77
N ASP A 82 -4.00 6.79 -3.72
CA ASP A 82 -2.67 6.22 -3.65
C ASP A 82 -1.59 7.28 -3.45
N GLY A 83 -1.51 8.26 -4.35
CA GLY A 83 -0.40 9.21 -4.36
C GLY A 83 -0.41 10.23 -3.21
N ARG A 84 -1.56 10.52 -2.58
CA ARG A 84 -1.65 11.62 -1.59
C ARG A 84 -2.40 11.32 -0.32
N CYS A 85 -3.35 10.38 -0.32
CA CYS A 85 -4.31 10.29 0.76
C CYS A 85 -4.05 9.12 1.70
N ILE A 86 -3.76 7.94 1.17
CA ILE A 86 -3.67 6.71 1.97
C ILE A 86 -2.58 6.81 3.02
N HIS A 87 -1.37 7.21 2.64
CA HIS A 87 -0.27 7.39 3.59
C HIS A 87 -0.57 8.48 4.63
N MET A 88 -1.13 9.61 4.20
CA MET A 88 -1.47 10.70 5.11
C MET A 88 -2.51 10.26 6.14
N TRP A 89 -3.54 9.54 5.70
CA TRP A 89 -4.55 8.99 6.59
C TRP A 89 -3.95 7.94 7.50
N TYR A 90 -3.14 7.02 6.99
CA TYR A 90 -2.49 5.98 7.79
C TYR A 90 -1.69 6.61 8.94
N TYR A 91 -0.77 7.53 8.66
CA TYR A 91 0.03 8.16 9.71
C TYR A 91 -0.78 9.00 10.70
N GLN A 92 -1.70 9.84 10.20
CA GLN A 92 -2.45 10.76 11.07
C GLN A 92 -3.52 10.06 11.91
N LEU A 93 -4.01 8.90 11.48
CA LEU A 93 -5.01 8.12 12.20
C LEU A 93 -4.38 7.15 13.20
N ILE A 94 -3.13 6.75 13.00
CA ILE A 94 -2.35 5.97 13.98
C ILE A 94 -1.87 6.85 15.12
N SER A 95 -1.48 8.09 14.82
CA SER A 95 -0.89 9.01 15.80
C SER A 95 -1.89 9.58 16.82
N VAL A 96 -3.02 8.91 17.06
CA VAL A 96 -4.05 9.36 17.99
C VAL A 96 -3.74 8.83 19.39
N GLY A 97 -2.75 9.45 20.05
CA GLY A 97 -2.21 8.99 21.34
C GLY A 97 -3.26 8.60 22.39
N PRO A 98 -4.06 9.54 22.93
CA PRO A 98 -5.04 9.24 23.97
C PRO A 98 -6.29 8.50 23.48
N PHE A 99 -6.46 8.28 22.18
CA PHE A 99 -7.61 7.56 21.62
C PHE A 99 -7.17 6.40 20.70
N ALA A 100 -6.24 5.58 21.21
CA ALA A 100 -5.71 4.42 20.48
C ALA A 100 -6.81 3.52 19.89
N MET A 101 -7.89 3.27 20.63
CA MET A 101 -9.02 2.47 20.14
C MET A 101 -9.72 3.09 18.92
N LEU A 102 -9.84 4.42 18.88
CA LEU A 102 -10.39 5.11 17.72
C LEU A 102 -9.44 5.00 16.53
N GLY A 103 -8.14 5.17 16.76
CA GLY A 103 -7.11 4.97 15.73
C GLY A 103 -7.16 3.56 15.12
N LEU A 104 -7.31 2.52 15.94
CA LEU A 104 -7.45 1.14 15.48
C LEU A 104 -8.69 0.93 14.61
N VAL A 105 -9.86 1.43 15.03
CA VAL A 105 -11.10 1.35 14.24
C VAL A 105 -10.92 2.06 12.89
N MET A 106 -10.25 3.20 12.90
CA MET A 106 -10.00 3.97 11.70
C MET A 106 -9.00 3.28 10.76
N MET A 107 -7.91 2.72 11.28
CA MET A 107 -6.98 1.91 10.50
C MET A 107 -7.67 0.70 9.88
N ALA A 108 -8.45 -0.04 10.66
CA ALA A 108 -9.22 -1.18 10.17
C ALA A 108 -10.20 -0.78 9.06
N SER A 109 -10.82 0.40 9.17
CA SER A 109 -11.71 0.94 8.14
C SER A 109 -10.96 1.27 6.85
N VAL A 110 -9.79 1.91 6.94
CA VAL A 110 -8.93 2.19 5.77
C VAL A 110 -8.47 0.90 5.11
N ALA A 111 -8.01 -0.08 5.89
CA ALA A 111 -7.56 -1.37 5.38
C ALA A 111 -8.69 -2.12 4.65
N ARG A 112 -9.89 -2.15 5.22
CA ARG A 112 -11.06 -2.77 4.57
C ARG A 112 -11.43 -2.06 3.26
N VAL A 113 -11.39 -0.73 3.23
CA VAL A 113 -11.65 0.03 2.00
C VAL A 113 -10.58 -0.29 0.94
N CYS A 114 -9.29 -0.31 1.30
CA CYS A 114 -8.21 -0.62 0.37
C CYS A 114 -8.32 -2.05 -0.19
N ARG A 115 -8.79 -3.00 0.63
CA ARG A 115 -9.08 -4.38 0.19
C ARG A 115 -10.21 -4.40 -0.84
N ILE A 116 -11.32 -3.72 -0.57
CA ILE A 116 -12.50 -3.69 -1.45
C ILE A 116 -12.19 -2.94 -2.76
N THR A 117 -11.39 -1.88 -2.71
CA THR A 117 -11.00 -1.14 -3.92
C THR A 117 -9.92 -1.83 -4.73
N GLY A 118 -9.32 -2.92 -4.23
CA GLY A 118 -8.24 -3.64 -4.89
C GLY A 118 -6.86 -2.97 -4.78
N ILE A 119 -6.75 -1.87 -4.03
CA ILE A 119 -5.48 -1.19 -3.78
C ILE A 119 -4.53 -2.14 -3.03
N THR A 120 -5.03 -2.87 -2.03
CA THR A 120 -4.20 -3.83 -1.28
C THR A 120 -3.59 -4.92 -2.15
N ALA A 121 -4.32 -5.43 -3.16
CA ALA A 121 -3.80 -6.44 -4.07
C ALA A 121 -2.64 -5.89 -4.92
N VAL A 122 -2.73 -4.62 -5.36
CA VAL A 122 -1.65 -3.94 -6.08
C VAL A 122 -0.42 -3.77 -5.18
N TYR A 123 -0.60 -3.39 -3.91
CA TYR A 123 0.51 -3.29 -2.96
C TYR A 123 1.16 -4.63 -2.64
N GLU A 124 0.38 -5.71 -2.51
CA GLU A 124 0.91 -7.07 -2.31
C GLU A 124 1.71 -7.56 -3.52
N GLU A 125 1.24 -7.27 -4.74
CA GLU A 125 1.96 -7.58 -5.98
C GLU A 125 3.29 -6.84 -6.05
N ILE A 126 3.30 -5.51 -5.80
CA ILE A 126 4.53 -4.71 -5.75
C ILE A 126 5.48 -5.26 -4.69
N ALA A 127 4.99 -5.50 -3.48
CA ALA A 127 5.81 -6.00 -2.37
C ALA A 127 6.41 -7.38 -2.68
N SER A 128 5.65 -8.28 -3.31
CA SER A 128 6.16 -9.60 -3.72
C SER A 128 7.26 -9.48 -4.77
N GLY A 129 7.12 -8.56 -5.72
CA GLY A 129 8.14 -8.29 -6.74
C GLY A 129 9.41 -7.71 -6.15
N ASP A 130 9.29 -6.76 -5.22
CA ASP A 130 10.45 -6.16 -4.54
C ASP A 130 11.19 -7.17 -3.67
N VAL A 131 10.47 -8.01 -2.90
CA VAL A 131 11.08 -9.08 -2.10
C VAL A 131 11.79 -10.10 -2.99
N GLN A 132 11.19 -10.50 -4.11
CA GLN A 132 11.83 -11.40 -5.06
C GLN A 132 13.09 -10.80 -5.67
N GLY A 133 13.08 -9.49 -5.99
CA GLY A 133 14.26 -8.78 -6.51
C GLY A 133 15.40 -8.68 -5.50
N VAL A 134 15.09 -8.48 -4.22
CA VAL A 134 16.11 -8.48 -3.15
C VAL A 134 16.69 -9.88 -2.95
N LEU A 135 15.87 -10.93 -2.97
CA LEU A 135 16.33 -12.31 -2.85
C LEU A 135 17.22 -12.72 -4.02
N SER A 136 16.85 -12.39 -5.27
CA SER A 136 17.69 -12.69 -6.43
C SER A 136 19.02 -11.93 -6.40
N ALA A 137 19.01 -10.65 -5.97
CA ALA A 137 20.24 -9.89 -5.82
C ALA A 137 21.15 -10.45 -4.72
N SER A 138 20.56 -11.00 -3.64
CA SER A 138 21.31 -11.69 -2.59
C SER A 138 21.92 -13.00 -3.09
N ASP A 139 21.19 -13.77 -3.88
CA ASP A 139 21.69 -15.02 -4.49
C ASP A 139 22.81 -14.74 -5.50
N GLU A 140 22.69 -13.70 -6.33
CA GLU A 140 23.76 -13.26 -7.24
C GLU A 140 25.02 -12.82 -6.48
N LEU A 141 24.87 -12.15 -5.34
CA LEU A 141 25.99 -11.73 -4.50
C LEU A 141 26.67 -12.94 -3.83
N ALA A 142 25.88 -13.90 -3.33
CA ALA A 142 26.39 -15.14 -2.77
C ALA A 142 27.14 -15.98 -3.81
N LEU A 143 26.62 -16.05 -5.03
CA LEU A 143 27.29 -16.70 -6.15
C LEU A 143 28.60 -15.98 -6.51
N ALA A 144 28.62 -14.65 -6.51
CA ALA A 144 29.82 -13.87 -6.77
C ALA A 144 30.91 -14.09 -5.69
N GLU A 145 30.52 -14.26 -4.43
CA GLU A 145 31.42 -14.60 -3.33
C GLU A 145 31.99 -16.03 -3.49
N GLU A 146 31.15 -17.00 -3.86
CA GLU A 146 31.55 -18.39 -4.09
C GLU A 146 32.53 -18.53 -5.27
N PHE A 147 32.26 -17.86 -6.40
CA PHE A 147 33.16 -17.89 -7.57
C PHE A 147 34.38 -16.96 -7.42
N GLY A 148 34.29 -15.90 -6.63
CA GLY A 148 35.43 -15.05 -6.27
C GLY A 148 36.51 -15.82 -5.51
N GLY A 149 36.11 -16.75 -4.65
CA GLY A 149 37.04 -17.66 -3.94
C GLY A 149 37.72 -18.70 -4.85
N VAL A 150 37.14 -19.01 -6.02
CA VAL A 150 37.72 -19.98 -6.98
C VAL A 150 38.77 -19.33 -7.88
N LEU A 151 38.69 -18.01 -8.14
CA LEU A 151 39.69 -17.29 -8.94
C LEU A 151 40.94 -16.86 -8.14
N ASP A 152 40.86 -16.81 -6.81
CA ASP A 152 42.03 -16.64 -5.93
C ASP A 152 42.75 -17.97 -5.65
N GLY A 153 42.23 -19.08 -6.20
CA GLY A 153 42.85 -20.39 -6.20
C GLY A 153 43.77 -20.59 -7.41
N GLU A 154 45.07 -20.45 -7.15
CA GLU A 154 46.19 -21.10 -7.85
C GLU A 154 46.97 -20.26 -8.88
N GLY A 155 48.17 -19.88 -8.44
CA GLY A 155 49.27 -19.39 -9.25
C GLY A 155 50.56 -19.39 -8.44
N ASP A 156 50.86 -20.49 -7.73
CA ASP A 156 52.18 -20.75 -7.17
C ASP A 156 53.13 -21.00 -8.35
N TRP A 157 53.82 -19.95 -8.79
CA TRP A 157 54.84 -20.05 -9.83
C TRP A 157 56.09 -20.66 -9.19
N ASP A 158 56.24 -21.96 -9.36
CA ASP A 158 57.42 -22.77 -9.01
C ASP A 158 58.72 -22.06 -9.45
N GLU A 159 59.44 -21.47 -8.50
CA GLU A 159 60.73 -20.80 -8.73
C GLU A 159 61.80 -21.86 -9.02
N GLY A 160 62.20 -21.97 -10.29
CA GLY A 160 63.25 -22.89 -10.74
C GLY A 160 64.59 -22.68 -10.02
N VAL A 161 65.11 -23.76 -9.43
CA VAL A 161 66.41 -23.79 -8.72
C VAL A 161 67.58 -23.71 -9.71
N VAL A 162 68.50 -22.76 -9.48
CA VAL A 162 69.73 -22.59 -10.27
C VAL A 162 70.79 -23.60 -9.79
N VAL A 163 71.24 -24.49 -10.68
CA VAL A 163 72.38 -25.38 -10.44
C VAL A 163 73.67 -24.67 -10.88
N GLU A 164 74.50 -24.24 -9.93
CA GLU A 164 75.85 -23.75 -10.22
C GLU A 164 76.78 -24.89 -10.65
N ARG A 165 77.64 -24.62 -11.63
CA ARG A 165 78.72 -25.50 -12.09
C ARG A 165 80.05 -25.06 -11.52
#